data_AF-A0A919DVD7-F1
#
_entry.id   AF-A0A919DVD7-F1
#
_cell.length_a   1.000
_cell.length_b   1.000
_cell.length_c   1.000
_cell.angle_alpha   90.00
_cell.angle_beta   90.00
_cell.angle_gamma   90.00
#
_symmetry.space_group_name_H-M   'P 1'
#
loop_
_entity.id
_entity.type
_entity.pdbx_description
1 polymer ?
#
loop_
_entity_poly.entity_id
_entity_poly.type
_entity_poly.pdbx_seq_one_letter_code
_entity_poly.pdbx_strand_id
1 'polypeptide(L)'
;MASEALSWRAELRGRPGLQEGLVTHCSGDLATILGMTSSSADRSRSDDPFAEIGDPVLAVADKRRGLVAVAGAHEYDQAKTVGVFHVAGRARRWLLHSQHPVNAMAFHPTLPLLAMGSGAYDGGYYFEGELLLLHLETGTALSLIEHHLGRQVLGLEWLNEKDLRVLMAPPDDWKDGQAHEEGHVVVVRRADWTAVEAKSLTGRDLAGPRVPAPRPDHREAARQVVDRLRATRTRRHHTSRGHR
;
A
#
# COMPACT_ATOMS: atom_id res chain seq x y z
N MET A 1 -11.18 3.70 -28.90
CA MET A 1 -11.73 2.93 -27.75
C MET A 1 -11.32 3.66 -26.49
N ALA A 2 -12.30 4.33 -25.88
CA ALA A 2 -12.10 5.26 -24.77
C ALA A 2 -11.75 4.51 -23.48
N SER A 3 -10.68 4.96 -22.83
CA SER A 3 -10.28 4.55 -21.48
C SER A 3 -10.94 5.51 -20.50
N GLU A 4 -11.90 5.04 -19.72
CA GLU A 4 -12.52 5.82 -18.65
C GLU A 4 -11.49 6.12 -17.55
N ALA A 5 -10.89 7.31 -17.63
CA ALA A 5 -10.29 8.00 -16.50
C ALA A 5 -11.42 8.74 -15.78
N LEU A 6 -11.92 8.17 -14.68
CA LEU A 6 -12.97 8.81 -13.90
C LEU A 6 -12.38 9.99 -13.10
N SER A 7 -12.94 11.14 -13.44
CA SER A 7 -12.70 12.50 -12.98
C SER A 7 -13.00 12.69 -11.49
N TRP A 8 -12.14 13.44 -10.81
CA TRP A 8 -12.13 13.76 -9.38
C TRP A 8 -13.09 14.89 -8.96
N ARG A 9 -14.14 15.20 -9.73
CA ARG A 9 -15.02 16.35 -9.47
C ARG A 9 -16.46 15.97 -9.12
N ALA A 10 -16.74 15.99 -7.81
CA ALA A 10 -18.01 16.03 -7.07
C ALA A 10 -17.88 15.01 -5.92
N GLU A 11 -18.05 15.31 -4.63
CA GLU A 11 -19.17 16.03 -4.04
C GLU A 11 -18.84 16.33 -2.56
N LEU A 12 -18.84 17.61 -2.18
CA LEU A 12 -18.85 18.08 -0.80
C LEU A 12 -20.26 18.53 -0.47
N ARG A 13 -20.93 17.87 0.49
CA ARG A 13 -21.92 18.50 1.38
C ARG A 13 -22.34 17.55 2.52
N GLY A 14 -22.17 18.02 3.76
CA GLY A 14 -23.01 17.63 4.91
C GLY A 14 -22.33 16.88 6.07
N ARG A 15 -21.85 17.61 7.09
CA ARG A 15 -21.74 17.16 8.51
C ARG A 15 -23.13 17.26 9.21
N PRO A 16 -23.38 17.02 10.53
CA PRO A 16 -22.50 16.66 11.68
C PRO A 16 -23.08 15.68 12.75
N GLY A 17 -22.31 15.43 13.84
CA GLY A 17 -22.82 15.11 15.20
C GLY A 17 -22.05 14.00 15.95
N LEU A 18 -21.17 14.34 16.92
CA LEU A 18 -21.32 14.15 18.41
C LEU A 18 -21.05 12.69 18.90
N GLN A 19 -20.47 12.34 20.05
CA GLN A 19 -19.70 12.92 21.16
C GLN A 19 -19.31 11.73 22.09
N GLU A 20 -18.21 11.82 22.85
CA GLU A 20 -17.86 11.13 24.15
C GLU A 20 -18.13 9.61 24.36
N GLY A 21 -17.29 8.79 25.00
CA GLY A 21 -16.09 8.95 25.82
C GLY A 21 -15.77 7.61 26.54
N LEU A 22 -14.77 7.69 27.42
CA LEU A 22 -14.42 6.80 28.53
C LEU A 22 -13.29 5.76 28.40
N VAL A 23 -12.42 5.93 29.39
CA VAL A 23 -11.17 5.28 29.79
C VAL A 23 -11.42 3.91 30.41
N THR A 24 -10.53 2.93 30.19
CA THR A 24 -10.27 1.88 31.19
C THR A 24 -8.81 1.39 31.17
N HIS A 25 -8.13 1.73 32.26
CA HIS A 25 -7.10 1.01 33.02
C HIS A 25 -6.11 0.04 32.35
N CYS A 26 -4.83 0.38 32.58
CA CYS A 26 -3.67 -0.48 32.49
C CYS A 26 -3.67 -1.59 33.56
N SER A 27 -3.20 -2.77 33.20
CA SER A 27 -2.39 -3.61 34.08
C SER A 27 -1.39 -4.35 33.21
N GLY A 28 -0.10 -4.16 33.52
CA GLY A 28 1.00 -4.76 32.79
C GLY A 28 1.14 -6.25 33.08
N ASP A 29 1.90 -6.92 32.21
CA ASP A 29 2.83 -7.95 32.65
C ASP A 29 4.03 -7.99 31.69
N LEU A 30 5.20 -7.83 32.29
CA LEU A 30 6.52 -7.97 31.69
C LEU A 30 6.90 -9.45 31.72
N ALA A 31 7.14 -10.04 30.54
CA ALA A 31 7.94 -11.24 30.43
C ALA A 31 8.83 -11.17 29.18
N THR A 32 10.05 -10.68 29.40
CA THR A 32 11.21 -10.95 28.54
C THR A 32 11.45 -12.46 28.50
N ILE A 33 11.67 -13.05 27.33
CA ILE A 33 12.67 -14.12 27.08
C ILE A 33 12.84 -14.34 25.57
N LEU A 34 14.11 -14.41 25.16
CA LEU A 34 14.62 -14.87 23.88
C LEU A 34 14.02 -16.22 23.46
N GLY A 35 13.59 -16.32 22.20
CA GLY A 35 13.28 -17.60 21.58
C GLY A 35 12.32 -17.47 20.42
N MET A 36 12.85 -17.54 19.20
CA MET A 36 12.05 -17.84 18.00
C MET A 36 11.26 -19.12 18.27
N THR A 37 9.97 -19.00 18.57
CA THR A 37 9.08 -20.16 18.67
C THR A 37 8.30 -20.26 17.36
N SER A 38 8.66 -21.25 16.55
CA SER A 38 7.78 -21.74 15.50
C SER A 38 6.60 -22.43 16.20
N SER A 39 5.51 -21.71 16.42
CA SER A 39 4.26 -22.33 16.83
C SER A 39 3.61 -22.97 15.60
N SER A 40 3.71 -24.30 15.53
CA SER A 40 2.90 -25.12 14.63
C SER A 40 1.51 -25.29 15.25
N ALA A 41 0.69 -24.25 15.11
CA ALA A 41 -0.74 -24.36 15.33
C ALA A 41 -1.43 -24.70 14.01
N ASP A 42 -2.13 -25.83 14.03
CA ASP A 42 -2.97 -26.41 13.00
C ASP A 42 -3.95 -25.38 12.42
N ARG A 43 -3.50 -24.60 11.43
CA ARG A 43 -4.39 -23.79 10.60
C ARG A 43 -5.04 -24.75 9.63
N SER A 44 -6.36 -24.93 9.76
CA SER A 44 -7.18 -25.35 8.63
C SER A 44 -6.74 -24.52 7.43
N ARG A 45 -6.06 -25.17 6.48
CA ARG A 45 -5.41 -24.50 5.36
C ARG A 45 -6.52 -23.89 4.51
N SER A 46 -6.87 -22.65 4.82
CA SER A 46 -7.73 -21.86 3.96
C SER A 46 -7.07 -21.89 2.59
N ASP A 47 -7.79 -22.46 1.61
CA ASP A 47 -7.37 -22.50 0.22
C ASP A 47 -7.41 -21.10 -0.43
N ASP A 48 -7.71 -20.07 0.37
CA ASP A 48 -7.71 -18.67 -0.03
C ASP A 48 -6.28 -18.11 -0.06
N PRO A 49 -5.74 -17.80 -1.26
CA PRO A 49 -4.40 -17.25 -1.41
C PRO A 49 -4.24 -15.87 -0.75
N PHE A 50 -5.35 -15.19 -0.41
CA PHE A 50 -5.35 -13.88 0.21
C PHE A 50 -5.47 -13.92 1.75
N ALA A 51 -5.59 -15.10 2.38
CA ALA A 51 -5.80 -15.15 3.83
C ALA A 51 -4.67 -14.47 4.63
N GLU A 52 -3.43 -14.54 4.13
CA GLU A 52 -2.25 -13.99 4.80
C GLU A 52 -2.11 -12.47 4.68
N ILE A 53 -2.85 -11.80 3.77
CA ILE A 53 -2.85 -10.33 3.70
C ILE A 53 -3.89 -9.70 4.65
N GLY A 54 -4.82 -10.48 5.18
CA GLY A 54 -5.95 -9.96 5.94
C GLY A 54 -7.00 -9.26 5.07
N ASP A 55 -7.63 -8.23 5.63
CA ASP A 55 -8.66 -7.42 4.97
C ASP A 55 -8.05 -6.52 3.89
N PRO A 56 -8.46 -6.65 2.61
CA PRO A 56 -7.92 -5.82 1.54
C PRO A 56 -8.21 -4.33 1.77
N VAL A 57 -7.16 -3.51 1.71
CA VAL A 57 -7.23 -2.05 1.85
C VAL A 57 -6.90 -1.34 0.55
N LEU A 58 -5.92 -1.85 -0.20
CA LEU A 58 -5.53 -1.30 -1.50
C LEU A 58 -5.20 -2.46 -2.44
N ALA A 59 -5.66 -2.39 -3.69
CA ALA A 59 -5.33 -3.37 -4.71
C ALA A 59 -5.03 -2.70 -6.05
N VAL A 60 -3.90 -3.05 -6.66
CA VAL A 60 -3.52 -2.56 -8.00
C VAL A 60 -3.19 -3.74 -8.90
N ALA A 61 -3.68 -3.68 -10.15
CA ALA A 61 -3.51 -4.74 -11.13
C ALA A 61 -2.49 -4.34 -12.19
N ASP A 62 -1.65 -5.29 -12.56
CA ASP A 62 -0.81 -5.24 -13.74
C ASP A 62 -1.31 -6.28 -14.74
N LYS A 63 -2.14 -5.80 -15.65
CA LYS A 63 -2.75 -6.65 -16.69
C LYS A 63 -1.71 -7.24 -17.63
N ARG A 64 -0.58 -6.55 -17.84
CA ARG A 64 0.46 -6.98 -18.79
C ARG A 64 1.19 -8.21 -18.29
N ARG A 65 1.58 -8.21 -17.01
CA ARG A 65 2.26 -9.36 -16.38
C ARG A 65 1.28 -10.34 -15.74
N GLY A 66 -0.02 -10.02 -15.75
CA GLY A 66 -1.05 -10.81 -15.09
C GLY A 66 -0.82 -10.90 -13.58
N LEU A 67 -0.47 -9.77 -12.97
CA LEU A 67 -0.21 -9.65 -11.54
C LEU A 67 -1.24 -8.76 -10.85
N VAL A 68 -1.42 -8.96 -9.56
CA VAL A 68 -2.11 -8.04 -8.66
C VAL A 68 -1.26 -7.87 -7.40
N ALA A 69 -1.08 -6.64 -6.96
CA ALA A 69 -0.54 -6.32 -5.65
C ALA A 69 -1.70 -5.90 -4.75
N VAL A 70 -1.74 -6.44 -3.53
CA VAL A 70 -2.79 -6.16 -2.55
C VAL A 70 -2.13 -5.85 -1.22
N ALA A 71 -2.42 -4.67 -0.68
CA ALA A 71 -2.12 -4.34 0.70
C ALA A 71 -3.35 -4.66 1.55
N GLY A 72 -3.13 -5.30 2.69
CA GLY A 72 -4.20 -5.66 3.61
C GLY A 72 -3.83 -5.40 5.06
N ALA A 73 -4.87 -5.37 5.88
CA ALA A 73 -4.83 -5.10 7.31
C ALA A 73 -5.30 -6.34 8.08
N HIS A 74 -4.64 -6.68 9.18
CA HIS A 74 -5.17 -7.67 10.13
C HIS A 74 -6.04 -6.99 11.17
N GLU A 75 -6.88 -7.77 11.88
CA GLU A 75 -7.65 -7.22 13.00
C GLU A 75 -6.71 -6.48 13.95
N TYR A 76 -7.01 -5.20 14.21
CA TYR A 76 -6.22 -4.25 15.01
C TYR A 76 -4.91 -3.73 14.40
N ASP A 77 -4.54 -4.14 13.18
CA ASP A 77 -3.37 -3.62 12.46
C ASP A 77 -3.78 -2.70 11.31
N GLN A 78 -2.86 -1.83 10.92
CA GLN A 78 -2.99 -1.00 9.73
C GLN A 78 -2.55 -1.79 8.48
N ALA A 79 -2.69 -1.20 7.29
CA ALA A 79 -2.45 -1.88 6.01
C ALA A 79 -0.94 -2.12 5.71
N LYS A 80 -0.26 -2.90 6.55
CA LYS A 80 1.20 -3.08 6.53
C LYS A 80 1.63 -4.31 5.73
N THR A 81 0.74 -5.28 5.52
CA THR A 81 1.06 -6.49 4.76
C THR A 81 0.73 -6.31 3.29
N VAL A 82 1.70 -6.59 2.41
CA VAL A 82 1.53 -6.53 0.96
C VAL A 82 1.79 -7.89 0.34
N GLY A 83 0.82 -8.41 -0.41
CA GLY A 83 0.98 -9.61 -1.22
C GLY A 83 0.99 -9.29 -2.71
N VAL A 84 1.87 -9.93 -3.48
CA VAL A 84 1.87 -9.90 -4.95
C VAL A 84 1.49 -11.28 -5.48
N PHE A 85 0.48 -11.35 -6.34
CA PHE A 85 -0.12 -12.60 -6.80
C PHE A 85 -0.26 -12.64 -8.32
N HIS A 86 -0.13 -13.83 -8.91
CA HIS A 86 -0.54 -14.06 -10.30
C HIS A 86 -2.07 -14.11 -10.42
N VAL A 87 -2.67 -13.42 -11.38
CA VAL A 87 -4.13 -13.39 -11.57
C VAL A 87 -4.68 -14.76 -11.96
N ALA A 88 -4.03 -15.47 -12.88
CA ALA A 88 -4.55 -16.73 -13.45
C ALA A 88 -4.49 -17.91 -12.47
N GLY A 89 -3.44 -17.99 -11.66
CA GLY A 89 -3.21 -19.08 -10.71
C GLY A 89 -3.40 -18.69 -9.24
N ARG A 90 -3.40 -17.38 -8.94
CA ARG A 90 -3.32 -16.80 -7.58
C ARG A 90 -2.21 -17.41 -6.73
N ALA A 91 -1.18 -17.93 -7.40
CA ALA A 91 0.07 -18.23 -6.76
C ALA A 91 0.64 -16.92 -6.23
N ARG A 92 0.84 -16.88 -4.92
CA ARG A 92 1.56 -15.81 -4.27
C ARG A 92 2.99 -15.83 -4.76
N ARG A 93 3.43 -14.69 -5.28
CA ARG A 93 4.81 -14.46 -5.69
C ARG A 93 5.61 -13.90 -4.52
N TRP A 94 5.09 -12.88 -3.84
CA TRP A 94 5.76 -12.22 -2.72
C TRP A 94 4.77 -11.89 -1.60
N LEU A 95 5.26 -11.90 -0.36
CA LEU A 95 4.61 -11.36 0.82
C LEU A 95 5.62 -10.48 1.54
N LEU A 96 5.26 -9.23 1.80
CA LEU A 96 6.12 -8.24 2.43
C LEU A 96 5.38 -7.56 3.57
N HIS A 97 6.13 -7.10 4.56
CA HIS A 97 5.63 -6.28 5.63
C HIS A 97 6.31 -4.91 5.58
N SER A 98 5.52 -3.85 5.51
CA SER A 98 5.99 -2.47 5.59
C SER A 98 5.93 -1.98 7.05
N GLN A 99 6.83 -1.07 7.41
CA GLN A 99 6.86 -0.48 8.75
C GLN A 99 5.61 0.37 9.03
N HIS A 100 5.09 1.01 7.97
CA HIS A 100 3.93 1.89 8.00
C HIS A 100 2.81 1.38 7.07
N PRO A 101 1.57 1.90 7.21
CA PRO A 101 0.48 1.52 6.33
C PRO A 101 0.79 1.91 4.89
N VAL A 102 0.50 1.00 3.96
CA VAL A 102 0.66 1.26 2.53
C VAL A 102 -0.55 2.06 2.05
N ASN A 103 -0.28 3.26 1.55
CA ASN A 103 -1.29 4.20 1.05
C ASN A 103 -1.35 4.18 -0.48
N ALA A 104 -0.25 3.82 -1.15
CA ALA A 104 -0.16 3.86 -2.61
C ALA A 104 0.70 2.71 -3.15
N MET A 105 0.35 2.21 -4.33
CA MET A 105 1.13 1.21 -5.07
C MET A 105 1.03 1.48 -6.57
N ALA A 106 2.12 1.28 -7.31
CA ALA A 106 2.12 1.47 -8.76
C ALA A 106 3.13 0.54 -9.44
N PHE A 107 2.64 -0.35 -10.31
CA PHE A 107 3.49 -1.19 -11.15
C PHE A 107 4.18 -0.36 -12.21
N HIS A 108 5.49 -0.54 -12.36
CA HIS A 108 6.24 0.11 -13.41
C HIS A 108 5.77 -0.39 -14.80
N PRO A 109 5.61 0.50 -15.80
CA PRO A 109 5.03 0.14 -17.09
C PRO A 109 5.77 -1.00 -17.81
N THR A 110 7.11 -0.97 -17.82
CA THR A 110 7.95 -1.93 -18.57
C THR A 110 8.87 -2.80 -17.69
N LEU A 111 9.62 -2.21 -16.76
CA LEU A 111 10.50 -2.91 -15.81
C LEU A 111 9.75 -3.73 -14.74
N PRO A 112 10.28 -4.86 -14.25
CA PRO A 112 9.62 -5.73 -13.26
C PRO A 112 9.67 -5.12 -11.85
N LEU A 113 9.11 -3.92 -11.68
CA LEU A 113 9.16 -3.14 -10.44
C LEU A 113 7.76 -2.78 -9.96
N LEU A 114 7.60 -2.71 -8.65
CA LEU A 114 6.43 -2.15 -7.97
C LEU A 114 6.89 -1.04 -7.03
N ALA A 115 6.45 0.18 -7.26
CA ALA A 115 6.60 1.27 -6.29
C ALA A 115 5.50 1.14 -5.23
N MET A 116 5.87 1.31 -3.96
CA MET A 116 4.94 1.30 -2.82
C MET A 116 5.22 2.51 -1.95
N GLY A 117 4.18 3.26 -1.65
CA GLY A 117 4.20 4.40 -0.76
C GLY A 117 3.52 4.04 0.55
N SER A 118 4.22 4.20 1.65
CA SER A 118 3.69 3.97 2.99
C SER A 118 3.87 5.19 3.88
N GLY A 119 3.13 5.21 4.98
CA GLY A 119 3.29 6.22 6.02
C GLY A 119 2.03 6.53 6.79
N ALA A 120 2.21 7.18 7.94
CA ALA A 120 1.15 7.64 8.81
C ALA A 120 1.61 8.88 9.58
N TYR A 121 0.64 9.66 10.04
CA TYR A 121 0.89 10.68 11.05
C TYR A 121 1.16 9.99 12.40
N ASP A 122 2.20 10.43 13.10
CA ASP A 122 2.63 9.87 14.39
C ASP A 122 1.66 10.17 15.55
N GLY A 123 0.69 11.07 15.32
CA GLY A 123 -0.25 11.54 16.34
C GLY A 123 0.25 12.76 17.13
N GLY A 124 1.43 13.26 16.79
CA GLY A 124 2.10 14.38 17.46
C GLY A 124 2.41 15.52 16.51
N TYR A 125 3.37 15.33 15.60
CA TYR A 125 3.81 16.38 14.67
C TYR A 125 4.20 15.85 13.30
N TYR A 126 4.77 14.65 13.21
CA TYR A 126 5.43 14.19 11.98
C TYR A 126 4.55 13.28 11.12
N PHE A 127 4.70 13.43 9.81
CA PHE A 127 4.17 12.48 8.84
C PHE A 127 5.29 11.54 8.37
N GLU A 128 5.41 10.40 9.06
CA GLU A 128 6.45 9.41 8.80
C GLU A 128 6.04 8.45 7.67
N GLY A 129 7.02 7.86 6.99
CA GLY A 129 6.72 6.88 5.96
C GLY A 129 7.87 6.54 5.03
N GLU A 130 7.60 5.69 4.04
CA GLU A 130 8.63 5.22 3.12
C GLU A 130 8.14 5.25 1.66
N LEU A 131 9.08 5.50 0.76
CA LEU A 131 8.94 5.14 -0.65
C LEU A 131 9.78 3.89 -0.90
N LEU A 132 9.11 2.76 -1.10
CA LEU A 132 9.72 1.46 -1.35
C LEU A 132 9.67 1.13 -2.83
N LEU A 133 10.74 0.54 -3.35
CA LEU A 133 10.80 -0.04 -4.69
C LEU A 133 11.04 -1.54 -4.58
N LEU A 134 10.04 -2.35 -4.94
CA LEU A 134 10.11 -3.80 -4.95
C LEU A 134 10.51 -4.32 -6.33
N HIS A 135 11.59 -5.11 -6.38
CA HIS A 135 11.99 -5.86 -7.57
C HIS A 135 11.22 -7.18 -7.65
N LEU A 136 10.36 -7.33 -8.65
CA LEU A 136 9.41 -8.44 -8.74
C LEU A 136 10.06 -9.78 -9.09
N GLU A 137 11.29 -9.79 -9.60
CA GLU A 137 12.02 -11.03 -9.90
C GLU A 137 12.76 -11.58 -8.69
N THR A 138 13.25 -10.72 -7.80
CA THR A 138 14.08 -11.11 -6.65
C THR A 138 13.32 -11.05 -5.33
N GLY A 139 12.22 -10.29 -5.27
CA GLY A 139 11.48 -10.03 -4.03
C GLY A 139 12.15 -8.99 -3.13
N THR A 140 13.24 -8.35 -3.57
CA THR A 140 13.97 -7.36 -2.79
C THR A 140 13.25 -6.02 -2.81
N ALA A 141 13.05 -5.42 -1.63
CA ALA A 141 12.52 -4.06 -1.49
C ALA A 141 13.62 -3.10 -1.04
N LEU A 142 13.65 -1.91 -1.65
CA LEU A 142 14.60 -0.84 -1.35
C LEU A 142 13.85 0.42 -0.89
N SER A 143 14.24 0.99 0.25
CA SER A 143 13.72 2.27 0.76
C SER A 143 14.50 3.42 0.14
N LEU A 144 13.81 4.31 -0.58
CA LEU A 144 14.44 5.35 -1.40
C LEU A 144 14.66 6.67 -0.66
N ILE A 145 13.86 6.98 0.36
CA ILE A 145 13.96 8.24 1.10
C ILE A 145 15.14 8.17 2.07
N GLU A 146 16.07 9.10 1.93
CA GLU A 146 17.31 9.19 2.73
C GLU A 146 17.02 9.32 4.22
N HIS A 147 16.13 10.23 4.58
CA HIS A 147 15.82 10.57 5.96
C HIS A 147 15.27 9.35 6.71
N HIS A 148 15.72 9.15 7.96
CA HIS A 148 15.37 7.98 8.76
C HIS A 148 13.88 7.91 9.13
N LEU A 149 13.24 9.04 9.45
CA LEU A 149 11.77 9.13 9.62
C LEU A 149 11.01 9.02 8.28
N GLY A 150 11.75 9.17 7.17
CA GLY A 150 11.23 9.25 5.83
C GLY A 150 10.17 10.34 5.69
N ARG A 151 9.06 10.02 5.00
CA ARG A 151 7.94 10.94 4.79
C ARG A 151 6.72 10.15 4.30
N GLN A 152 5.53 10.45 4.83
CA GLN A 152 4.31 9.78 4.39
C GLN A 152 4.07 9.99 2.89
N VAL A 153 4.04 8.88 2.14
CA VAL A 153 3.64 8.87 0.74
C VAL A 153 2.14 8.60 0.66
N LEU A 154 1.41 9.46 -0.06
CA LEU A 154 -0.04 9.43 -0.19
C LEU A 154 -0.49 8.92 -1.57
N GLY A 155 0.33 9.12 -2.60
CA GLY A 155 -0.02 8.77 -3.98
C GLY A 155 1.20 8.50 -4.85
N LEU A 156 1.05 7.59 -5.81
CA LEU A 156 2.09 7.19 -6.75
C LEU A 156 1.51 7.01 -8.15
N GLU A 157 2.21 7.52 -9.16
CA GLU A 157 1.84 7.38 -10.56
C GLU A 157 3.10 7.35 -11.44
N TRP A 158 3.27 6.29 -12.22
CA TRP A 158 4.27 6.26 -13.29
C TRP A 158 3.75 7.09 -14.47
N LEU A 159 4.36 8.24 -14.75
CA LEU A 159 4.00 9.07 -15.90
C LEU A 159 4.57 8.50 -17.20
N ASN A 160 5.71 7.84 -17.10
CA ASN A 160 6.36 7.07 -18.15
C ASN A 160 7.38 6.11 -17.50
N GLU A 161 8.24 5.50 -18.32
CA GLU A 161 9.27 4.53 -17.87
C GLU A 161 10.38 5.12 -17.00
N LYS A 162 10.44 6.45 -16.86
CA LYS A 162 11.53 7.17 -16.19
C LYS A 162 11.04 8.10 -15.10
N ASP A 163 9.78 8.54 -15.18
CA ASP A 163 9.23 9.56 -14.32
C ASP A 163 8.16 8.97 -13.40
N LEU A 164 8.44 8.98 -12.10
CA LEU A 164 7.51 8.63 -11.03
C LEU A 164 6.99 9.90 -10.37
N ARG A 165 5.70 10.17 -10.52
CA ARG A 165 5.03 11.20 -9.72
C ARG A 165 4.73 10.63 -8.33
N VAL A 166 5.11 11.38 -7.32
CA VAL A 166 4.90 11.07 -5.90
C VAL A 166 4.14 12.22 -5.26
N LEU A 167 3.05 11.90 -4.57
CA LEU A 167 2.35 12.80 -3.67
C LEU A 167 2.69 12.44 -2.23
N MET A 168 3.20 13.38 -1.45
CA MET A 168 3.59 13.17 -0.06
C MET A 168 2.86 14.14 0.87
N ALA A 169 2.64 13.75 2.12
CA ALA A 169 2.24 14.70 3.16
C ALA A 169 3.35 15.73 3.40
N PRO A 170 3.10 16.88 4.03
CA PRO A 170 4.17 17.73 4.57
C PRO A 170 5.09 16.96 5.54
N PRO A 171 6.31 17.43 5.84
CA PRO A 171 7.18 16.77 6.82
C PRO A 171 6.55 16.71 8.23
N ASP A 172 5.90 17.79 8.63
CA ASP A 172 5.22 17.95 9.91
C ASP A 172 3.99 18.87 9.77
N ASP A 173 3.19 18.98 10.82
CA ASP A 173 2.06 19.92 10.92
C ASP A 173 2.33 21.13 11.84
N TRP A 174 3.59 21.38 12.22
CA TRP A 174 3.91 22.42 13.17
C TRP A 174 3.57 23.81 12.60
N LYS A 175 2.57 24.46 13.22
CA LYS A 175 1.99 25.74 12.77
C LYS A 175 1.45 25.68 11.33
N ASP A 176 1.15 24.49 10.83
CA ASP A 176 0.61 24.24 9.50
C ASP A 176 -0.76 23.57 9.61
N GLY A 177 -1.79 24.39 9.82
CA GLY A 177 -3.18 23.92 9.94
C GLY A 177 -3.75 23.30 8.66
N GLN A 178 -2.99 23.25 7.57
CA GLN A 178 -3.39 22.67 6.29
C GLN A 178 -2.63 21.37 5.99
N ALA A 179 -1.72 20.92 6.87
CA ALA A 179 -0.88 19.75 6.61
C ALA A 179 -1.65 18.43 6.50
N HIS A 180 -2.82 18.36 7.14
CA HIS A 180 -3.73 17.23 7.03
C HIS A 180 -4.62 17.27 5.78
N GLU A 181 -4.62 18.36 5.01
CA GLU A 181 -5.49 18.56 3.83
C GLU A 181 -4.69 18.69 2.54
N GLU A 182 -3.43 19.13 2.65
CA GLU A 182 -2.52 19.33 1.53
C GLU A 182 -1.33 18.39 1.57
N GLY A 183 -0.56 18.38 0.48
CA GLY A 183 0.65 17.59 0.30
C GLY A 183 1.54 18.19 -0.77
N HIS A 184 2.68 17.57 -1.02
CA HIS A 184 3.64 18.02 -2.03
C HIS A 184 3.71 17.02 -3.17
N VAL A 185 3.56 17.52 -4.40
CA VAL A 185 3.69 16.70 -5.62
C VAL A 185 5.06 16.88 -6.24
N VAL A 186 5.77 15.79 -6.45
CA VAL A 186 7.10 15.77 -7.09
C VAL A 186 7.10 14.77 -8.23
N VAL A 187 7.88 15.05 -9.28
CA VAL A 187 8.22 14.05 -10.30
C VAL A 187 9.68 13.65 -10.12
N VAL A 188 9.90 12.43 -9.65
CA VAL A 188 11.23 11.84 -9.51
C VAL A 188 11.59 11.18 -10.83
N ARG A 189 12.71 11.62 -11.42
CA ARG A 189 13.24 11.04 -12.66
C ARG A 189 14.44 10.15 -12.39
N ARG A 190 14.46 8.96 -13.00
CA ARG A 190 15.63 8.09 -13.08
C ARG A 190 15.79 7.58 -14.50
N ALA A 191 17.04 7.49 -14.97
CA ALA A 191 17.32 6.94 -16.30
C ALA A 191 17.08 5.43 -16.33
N ASP A 192 17.40 4.78 -15.22
CA ASP A 192 17.19 3.36 -14.96
C ASP A 192 16.70 3.19 -13.53
N TRP A 193 15.48 2.66 -13.37
CA TRP A 193 14.89 2.40 -12.07
C TRP A 193 15.39 1.12 -11.40
N THR A 194 16.05 0.22 -12.15
CA THR A 194 16.63 -1.01 -11.59
C THR A 194 17.97 -0.77 -10.89
N ALA A 195 18.66 0.31 -11.24
CA ALA A 195 19.96 0.68 -10.69
C ALA A 195 19.89 1.73 -9.57
N VAL A 196 18.69 2.03 -9.06
CA VAL A 196 18.50 3.06 -8.03
C VAL A 196 19.04 2.57 -6.70
N GLU A 197 19.88 3.39 -6.08
CA GLU A 197 20.42 3.12 -4.75
C GLU A 197 19.39 3.40 -3.66
N ALA A 198 19.47 2.61 -2.58
CA ALA A 198 18.73 2.89 -1.36
C ALA A 198 19.08 4.29 -0.85
N LYS A 199 18.11 4.97 -0.23
CA LYS A 199 18.33 6.26 0.44
C LYS A 199 18.84 7.37 -0.49
N SER A 200 18.56 7.28 -1.80
CA SER A 200 19.02 8.22 -2.82
C SER A 200 18.10 9.44 -3.04
N LEU A 201 16.97 9.54 -2.35
CA LEU A 201 16.06 10.69 -2.42
C LEU A 201 16.20 11.56 -1.18
N THR A 202 16.72 12.76 -1.38
CA THR A 202 16.91 13.77 -0.34
C THR A 202 15.65 14.60 -0.13
N GLY A 203 15.59 15.36 0.97
CA GLY A 203 14.50 16.32 1.19
C GLY A 203 14.35 17.35 0.06
N ARG A 204 15.45 17.72 -0.61
CA ARG A 204 15.42 18.63 -1.77
C ARG A 204 14.74 18.00 -2.97
N ASP A 205 15.02 16.72 -3.24
CA ASP A 205 14.38 16.00 -4.33
C ASP A 205 12.86 15.95 -4.12
N LEU A 206 12.42 15.90 -2.86
CA LEU A 206 11.03 15.76 -2.44
C LEU A 206 10.32 17.11 -2.14
N ALA A 207 10.96 18.24 -2.43
CA ALA A 207 10.45 19.58 -2.19
C ALA A 207 9.60 20.12 -3.35
N GLY A 208 8.55 19.39 -3.72
CA GLY A 208 7.60 19.79 -4.77
C GLY A 208 6.62 20.89 -4.34
N PRO A 209 5.86 21.49 -5.27
CA PRO A 209 4.79 22.44 -4.94
C PRO A 209 3.70 21.78 -4.09
N ARG A 210 3.05 22.61 -3.26
CA ARG A 210 1.94 22.20 -2.41
C ARG A 210 0.64 22.14 -3.19
N VAL A 211 -0.15 21.09 -2.95
CA VAL A 211 -1.42 20.82 -3.62
C VAL A 211 -2.41 20.18 -2.63
N PRO A 212 -3.73 20.29 -2.86
CA PRO A 212 -4.71 19.49 -2.13
C PRO A 212 -4.39 17.99 -2.23
N ALA A 213 -4.45 17.29 -1.10
CA ALA A 213 -4.07 15.88 -0.98
C ALA A 213 -5.16 15.08 -0.25
N PRO A 214 -6.29 14.78 -0.92
CA PRO A 214 -7.31 13.94 -0.33
C PRO A 214 -6.74 12.55 0.00
N ARG A 215 -7.19 11.98 1.13
CA ARG A 215 -6.79 10.66 1.64
C ARG A 215 -8.00 9.71 1.57
N PRO A 216 -8.40 9.25 0.36
CA PRO A 216 -9.58 8.42 0.19
C PRO A 216 -9.41 7.04 0.82
N ASP A 217 -10.52 6.45 1.28
CA ASP A 217 -10.56 5.04 1.68
C ASP A 217 -10.69 4.14 0.44
N HIS A 218 -9.73 3.24 0.25
CA HIS A 218 -9.65 2.32 -0.88
C HIS A 218 -10.20 0.91 -0.58
N ARG A 219 -10.65 0.64 0.65
CA ARG A 219 -11.04 -0.70 1.12
C ARG A 219 -12.12 -1.34 0.27
N GLU A 220 -13.16 -0.60 -0.08
CA GLU A 220 -14.27 -1.15 -0.87
C GLU A 220 -13.79 -1.59 -2.26
N ALA A 221 -13.07 -0.72 -2.97
CA ALA A 221 -12.51 -1.04 -4.27
C ALA A 221 -11.54 -2.23 -4.21
N ALA A 222 -10.70 -2.30 -3.17
CA ALA A 222 -9.77 -3.41 -2.97
C ALA A 222 -10.51 -4.74 -2.74
N ARG A 223 -11.55 -4.75 -1.90
CA ARG A 223 -12.41 -5.93 -1.67
C ARG A 223 -13.06 -6.40 -2.97
N GLN A 224 -13.63 -5.49 -3.76
CA GLN A 224 -14.21 -5.84 -5.06
C GLN A 224 -13.20 -6.46 -6.04
N VAL A 225 -11.93 -6.02 -6.02
CA VAL A 225 -10.87 -6.65 -6.83
C VAL A 225 -10.59 -8.07 -6.34
N VAL A 226 -10.37 -8.26 -5.04
CA VAL A 226 -10.07 -9.57 -4.45
C VAL A 226 -11.23 -10.56 -4.64
N ASP A 227 -12.47 -10.11 -4.47
CA ASP A 227 -13.65 -10.96 -4.62
C ASP A 227 -13.85 -11.42 -6.07
N ARG A 228 -13.59 -10.55 -7.06
CA ARG A 228 -13.58 -10.96 -8.48
C ARG A 228 -12.53 -12.04 -8.77
N LEU A 229 -11.35 -11.91 -8.16
CA LEU A 229 -10.28 -12.92 -8.29
C LEU A 229 -10.64 -14.23 -7.61
N ARG A 230 -11.32 -14.19 -6.47
CA ARG A 230 -11.88 -15.37 -5.79
C ARG A 230 -12.94 -16.07 -6.64
N ALA A 231 -13.91 -15.33 -7.18
CA ALA A 231 -15.02 -15.85 -7.98
C ALA A 231 -14.59 -16.49 -9.31
N THR A 232 -13.44 -16.09 -9.87
CA THR A 232 -12.90 -16.71 -11.09
C THR A 232 -12.44 -18.17 -10.84
N ARG A 233 -12.17 -18.58 -9.58
CA ARG A 233 -11.89 -19.99 -9.19
C ARG A 233 -13.08 -20.90 -9.40
N THR A 234 -14.23 -20.47 -8.89
CA THR A 234 -15.41 -21.33 -8.73
C THR A 234 -15.96 -21.76 -10.08
N ARG A 235 -15.84 -20.91 -11.11
CA ARG A 235 -16.22 -21.28 -12.49
C ARG A 235 -15.35 -22.38 -13.10
N ARG A 236 -14.02 -22.37 -12.88
CA ARG A 236 -13.11 -23.38 -13.45
C ARG A 236 -13.26 -24.77 -12.84
N HIS A 237 -13.58 -24.87 -11.54
CA HIS A 237 -13.81 -26.16 -10.89
C HIS A 237 -15.16 -26.79 -11.25
N HIS A 238 -16.15 -25.99 -11.66
CA HIS A 238 -17.46 -26.52 -12.05
C HIS A 238 -17.45 -27.16 -13.45
N THR A 239 -16.57 -26.69 -14.35
CA THR A 239 -16.45 -27.22 -15.71
C THR A 239 -15.66 -28.52 -15.82
N SER A 240 -14.98 -28.99 -14.75
CA SER A 240 -14.14 -30.19 -14.79
C SER A 240 -14.80 -31.45 -14.17
N ARG A 241 -16.10 -31.42 -13.86
CA ARG A 241 -16.79 -32.50 -13.14
C ARG A 241 -17.84 -33.26 -13.95
N GLY A 242 -17.80 -33.16 -15.29
CA GLY A 242 -18.73 -33.85 -16.19
C GLY A 242 -18.01 -34.59 -17.30
N HIS A 243 -17.28 -35.65 -16.98
CA HIS A 243 -17.03 -36.79 -17.87
C HIS A 243 -16.40 -37.93 -17.06
N ARG A 244 -17.26 -38.83 -16.58
CA ARG A 244 -17.04 -40.27 -16.49
C ARG A 244 -18.38 -40.96 -16.41
#